data_AF-R5E9M1-F1
#
_entry.id   AF-R5E9M1-F1
#
_cell.length_a   1.000
_cell.length_b   1.000
_cell.length_c   1.000
_cell.angle_alpha   90.00
_cell.angle_beta   90.00
_cell.angle_gamma   90.00
#
_symmetry.space_group_name_H-M   'P 1'
#
loop_
_entity.id
_entity.type
_entity.pdbx_description
1 polymer ?
#
loop_
_entity_poly.entity_id
_entity_poly.type
_entity_poly.pdbx_seq_one_letter_code
_entity_poly.pdbx_strand_id
1 'polypeptide(L)'
;MNIITVKCFQEVTPQIGYDYLCNMGITTLKNGETSVNGIAENDINESMCLGGLTEGVTNLELTGAYASIANKGTYIEPTFYTKVLDHDGNVLIDNTPETKQVMKETTAWLINNAMQDVVTSGTGTAARLSSGMVVAGKTGTTSSNYDYWFCGSTPYYTASIWMGYDSNTDFSNSNTHKVIWRKIMDEIVETEKEDTSASFEKPSDIVTAKVCSTSGLLPAEGQCKSVITEYFSKDTVPTKTCDLHQTITLCDESHYKATKECPHTTTYHYTADEKGTITLTDADFTPPDGFMEETCPIHTEEKEEDSEENEKDDTSGYSYKISTVVEGGGTISGPTEGNTGDTITLTFTANEGYVLTNVTVDGVAQGAIPSYTFEHINADHSVTATFTATGEETTIPATSAMHLFLPRRTLITFAQRK
;
A
#
# COMPACT_ATOMS: atom_id res chain seq x y z
N MET A 1 15.20 -3.39 6.53
CA MET A 1 15.31 -3.15 5.08
C MET A 1 15.34 -1.65 4.88
N ASN A 2 16.50 -1.02 5.09
CA ASN A 2 16.58 0.43 5.33
C ASN A 2 16.47 1.25 4.03
N ILE A 3 17.03 0.72 2.93
CA ILE A 3 17.02 1.38 1.61
C ILE A 3 15.59 1.63 1.12
N ILE A 4 14.71 0.62 1.24
CA ILE A 4 13.31 0.74 0.82
C ILE A 4 12.58 1.79 1.67
N THR A 5 12.79 1.81 2.99
CA THR A 5 12.21 2.83 3.87
C THR A 5 12.63 4.24 3.44
N VAL A 6 13.91 4.47 3.16
CA VAL A 6 14.39 5.79 2.70
C VAL A 6 13.80 6.17 1.35
N LYS A 7 13.73 5.24 0.38
CA LYS A 7 13.10 5.51 -0.92
C LYS A 7 11.62 5.90 -0.78
N CYS A 8 10.84 5.14 -0.02
CA CYS A 8 9.45 5.49 0.27
C CYS A 8 9.34 6.85 0.99
N PHE A 9 10.27 7.15 1.89
CA PHE A 9 10.30 8.41 2.61
C PHE A 9 10.65 9.61 1.72
N GLN A 10 11.48 9.42 0.71
CA GLN A 10 11.76 10.42 -0.32
C GLN A 10 10.52 10.71 -1.17
N GLU A 11 9.73 9.69 -1.53
CA GLU A 11 8.49 9.86 -2.30
C GLU A 11 7.43 10.68 -1.55
N VAL A 12 7.28 10.46 -0.23
CA VAL A 12 6.36 11.26 0.61
C VAL A 12 6.97 12.56 1.12
N THR A 13 8.30 12.71 1.06
CA THR A 13 9.12 13.81 1.60
C THR A 13 9.35 13.82 3.12
N PRO A 14 10.55 14.25 3.60
CA PRO A 14 10.83 14.38 5.02
C PRO A 14 9.91 15.34 5.78
N GLN A 15 9.42 16.41 5.13
CA GLN A 15 8.53 17.38 5.76
C GLN A 15 7.21 16.74 6.19
N ILE A 16 6.59 15.94 5.31
CA ILE A 16 5.35 15.23 5.64
C ILE A 16 5.57 14.29 6.83
N GLY A 17 6.70 13.57 6.85
CA GLY A 17 7.07 12.72 7.99
C GLY A 17 7.16 13.47 9.31
N TYR A 18 7.82 14.64 9.31
CA TYR A 18 7.92 15.52 10.48
C TYR A 18 6.54 15.94 10.98
N ASP A 19 5.69 16.41 10.07
CA ASP A 19 4.35 16.91 10.42
C ASP A 19 3.48 15.81 11.04
N TYR A 20 3.56 14.57 10.53
CA TYR A 20 2.86 13.42 11.12
C TYR A 20 3.36 13.10 12.53
N LEU A 21 4.67 13.12 12.77
CA LEU A 21 5.23 12.87 14.11
C LEU A 21 4.80 13.94 15.10
N CYS A 22 4.83 15.22 14.73
CA CYS A 22 4.31 16.30 15.57
C CYS A 22 2.81 16.14 15.84
N ASN A 23 2.02 15.75 14.82
CA ASN A 23 0.60 15.50 14.99
C ASN A 23 0.30 14.31 15.92
N MET A 24 1.21 13.34 16.00
CA MET A 24 1.19 12.20 16.93
C MET A 24 1.82 12.52 18.30
N GLY A 25 2.10 13.80 18.59
CA GLY A 25 2.56 14.25 19.91
C GLY A 25 4.04 14.03 20.20
N ILE A 26 4.88 13.84 19.18
CA ILE A 26 6.33 13.85 19.38
C ILE A 26 6.80 15.31 19.48
N THR A 27 7.34 15.72 20.63
CA THR A 27 7.74 17.11 20.91
C THR A 27 9.25 17.33 20.85
N THR A 28 10.05 16.27 20.78
CA THR A 28 11.52 16.30 20.81
C THR A 28 12.18 16.60 19.45
N LEU A 29 11.40 16.73 18.37
CA LEU A 29 11.94 16.95 17.03
C LEU A 29 12.43 18.39 16.83
N LYS A 30 13.59 18.54 16.19
CA LYS A 30 14.20 19.84 15.87
C LYS A 30 13.87 20.31 14.46
N ASN A 31 13.62 21.62 14.33
CA ASN A 31 13.33 22.27 13.05
C ASN A 31 14.11 23.60 12.92
N GLY A 32 15.43 23.51 12.79
CA GLY A 32 16.31 24.66 12.57
C GLY A 32 16.66 25.45 13.83
N GLU A 33 16.42 24.88 15.01
CA GLU A 33 16.86 25.47 16.28
C GLU A 33 18.38 25.51 16.34
N THR A 34 18.96 26.62 16.81
CA THR A 34 20.41 26.72 16.98
C THR A 34 20.79 26.16 18.34
N SER A 35 21.61 25.10 18.34
CA SER A 35 22.11 24.48 19.57
C SER A 35 23.01 25.42 20.35
N VAL A 36 23.32 25.06 21.61
CA VAL A 36 24.26 25.80 22.47
C VAL A 36 25.66 25.98 21.85
N ASN A 37 26.00 25.17 20.84
CA ASN A 37 27.26 25.21 20.12
C ASN A 37 27.18 25.99 18.79
N GLY A 38 26.05 26.63 18.49
CA GLY A 38 25.87 27.42 17.27
C GLY A 38 25.57 26.60 16.01
N ILE A 39 25.21 25.32 16.17
CA ILE A 39 24.87 24.43 15.04
C ILE A 39 23.34 24.40 14.91
N ALA A 40 22.83 24.64 13.71
CA ALA A 40 21.40 24.45 13.43
C ALA A 40 21.07 22.96 13.44
N GLU A 41 20.19 22.55 14.35
CA GLU A 41 19.70 21.18 14.48
C GLU A 41 18.38 21.05 13.72
N ASN A 42 18.30 20.08 12.81
CA ASN A 42 17.13 19.89 11.96
C ASN A 42 16.93 18.41 11.66
N ASP A 43 15.84 17.85 12.18
CA ASP A 43 15.45 16.46 11.98
C ASP A 43 14.70 16.26 10.65
N ILE A 44 14.37 17.31 9.90
CA ILE A 44 13.70 17.23 8.59
C ILE A 44 14.71 16.80 7.51
N ASN A 45 15.10 15.53 7.57
CA ASN A 45 16.04 14.90 6.67
C ASN A 45 15.75 13.38 6.53
N GLU A 46 16.44 12.70 5.61
CA GLU A 46 16.17 11.29 5.30
C GLU A 46 16.44 10.33 6.46
N SER A 47 17.39 10.65 7.35
CA SER A 47 17.75 9.76 8.46
C SER A 47 16.66 9.68 9.54
N MET A 48 15.71 10.63 9.56
CA MET A 48 14.57 10.63 10.48
C MET A 48 13.74 9.35 10.37
N CYS A 49 13.49 8.86 9.16
CA CYS A 49 12.71 7.61 8.96
C CYS A 49 13.44 6.35 9.45
N LEU A 50 14.73 6.47 9.79
CA LEU A 50 15.56 5.40 10.37
C LEU A 50 15.84 5.62 11.86
N GLY A 51 15.26 6.65 12.48
CA GLY A 51 15.47 7.01 13.89
C GLY A 51 16.68 7.92 14.14
N GLY A 52 17.25 8.53 13.12
CA GLY A 52 18.33 9.54 13.21
C GLY A 52 17.82 10.89 13.71
N LEU A 53 17.30 10.93 14.92
CA LEU A 53 16.76 12.12 15.56
C LEU A 53 17.79 12.80 16.46
N THR A 54 17.74 14.13 16.55
CA THR A 54 18.67 14.93 17.35
C THR A 54 18.58 14.61 18.84
N GLU A 55 17.36 14.59 19.41
CA GLU A 55 17.14 14.31 20.85
C GLU A 55 16.51 12.92 21.12
N GLY A 56 16.18 12.16 20.06
CA GLY A 56 15.42 10.92 20.19
C GLY A 56 13.94 11.18 20.51
N VAL A 57 13.26 10.22 21.13
CA VAL A 57 11.86 10.33 21.58
C VAL A 57 11.71 9.76 22.98
N THR A 58 10.76 10.29 23.76
CA THR A 58 10.46 9.67 25.06
C THR A 58 9.61 8.41 24.88
N ASN A 59 9.72 7.47 25.83
CA ASN A 59 8.89 6.25 25.79
C ASN A 59 7.39 6.59 25.87
N LEU A 60 7.02 7.67 26.56
CA LEU A 60 5.63 8.11 26.70
C LEU A 60 5.05 8.59 25.36
N GLU A 61 5.76 9.51 24.69
CA GLU A 61 5.35 10.04 23.39
C GLU A 61 5.29 8.94 22.33
N LEU A 62 6.30 8.07 22.28
CA LEU A 62 6.31 6.96 21.32
C LEU A 62 5.16 5.98 21.56
N THR A 63 4.83 5.69 22.82
CA THR A 63 3.67 4.86 23.15
C THR A 63 2.36 5.53 22.72
N GLY A 64 2.22 6.85 22.95
CA GLY A 64 1.05 7.62 22.46
C GLY A 64 0.92 7.61 20.94
N ALA A 65 2.03 7.76 20.22
CA ALA A 65 2.05 7.68 18.76
C ALA A 65 1.60 6.30 18.24
N TYR A 66 2.14 5.20 18.80
CA TYR A 66 1.69 3.84 18.44
C TYR A 66 0.23 3.57 18.82
N ALA A 67 -0.23 4.15 19.94
CA ALA A 67 -1.62 4.03 20.37
C ALA A 67 -2.57 4.66 19.35
N SER A 68 -2.18 5.75 18.68
CA SER A 68 -2.98 6.35 17.61
C SER A 68 -3.20 5.40 16.43
N ILE A 69 -2.18 4.62 16.04
CA ILE A 69 -2.28 3.62 14.96
C ILE A 69 -3.24 2.51 15.37
N ALA A 70 -3.11 2.00 16.59
CA ALA A 70 -4.03 0.99 17.10
C ALA A 70 -5.46 1.55 17.16
N ASN A 71 -5.61 2.81 17.57
CA ASN A 71 -6.88 3.51 17.78
C ASN A 71 -7.43 4.16 16.50
N LYS A 72 -7.41 3.42 15.37
CA LYS A 72 -8.02 3.84 14.10
C LYS A 72 -7.53 5.20 13.57
N GLY A 73 -6.32 5.61 13.95
CA GLY A 73 -5.73 6.87 13.55
C GLY A 73 -6.14 8.08 14.39
N THR A 74 -6.83 7.87 15.51
CA THR A 74 -7.14 8.92 16.48
C THR A 74 -6.07 8.96 17.57
N TYR A 75 -5.32 10.06 17.61
CA TYR A 75 -4.40 10.36 18.70
C TYR A 75 -5.14 10.89 19.92
N ILE A 76 -4.73 10.42 21.09
CA ILE A 76 -5.17 10.88 22.40
C ILE A 76 -3.90 11.11 23.21
N GLU A 77 -3.73 12.31 23.75
CA GLU A 77 -2.57 12.62 24.57
C GLU A 77 -2.53 11.71 25.82
N PRO A 78 -1.41 11.04 26.12
CA PRO A 78 -1.31 10.20 27.31
C PRO A 78 -1.49 11.01 28.60
N THR A 79 -2.56 10.72 29.35
CA THR A 79 -2.86 11.36 30.64
C THR A 79 -2.76 10.39 31.81
N PHE A 80 -2.24 10.83 32.96
CA PHE A 80 -2.13 10.02 34.18
C PHE A 80 -3.32 10.17 35.13
N TYR A 81 -4.15 11.19 34.93
CA TYR A 81 -5.31 11.49 35.74
C TYR A 81 -6.40 12.10 34.86
N THR A 82 -7.67 11.88 35.22
CA THR A 82 -8.82 12.42 34.50
C THR A 82 -9.44 13.60 35.21
N LYS A 83 -9.54 13.57 36.55
CA LYS A 83 -10.07 14.68 37.37
C LYS A 83 -9.35 14.77 38.71
N VAL A 84 -9.22 15.99 39.22
CA VAL A 84 -8.83 16.26 40.61
C VAL A 84 -10.02 16.90 41.30
N LEU A 85 -10.46 16.32 42.42
CA LEU A 85 -11.59 16.80 43.20
C LEU A 85 -11.12 17.31 44.56
N ASP A 86 -11.83 18.28 45.14
CA ASP A 86 -11.65 18.67 46.55
C ASP A 86 -12.40 17.70 47.50
N HIS A 87 -12.32 17.98 48.81
CA HIS A 87 -12.98 17.17 49.84
C HIS A 87 -14.52 17.15 49.70
N ASP A 88 -15.09 18.21 49.15
CA ASP A 88 -16.54 18.39 48.98
C ASP A 88 -17.04 17.81 47.64
N GLY A 89 -16.13 17.29 46.80
CA GLY A 89 -16.43 16.72 45.49
C GLY A 89 -16.46 17.72 44.35
N ASN A 90 -16.03 18.98 44.57
CA ASN A 90 -15.95 19.96 43.49
C ASN A 90 -14.74 19.68 42.59
N VAL A 91 -14.91 19.88 41.29
CA VAL A 91 -13.85 19.69 40.31
C VAL A 91 -12.84 20.84 40.39
N LEU A 92 -11.58 20.51 40.71
CA LEU A 92 -10.45 21.43 40.72
C LEU A 92 -9.71 21.41 39.38
N ILE A 93 -9.54 20.22 38.80
CA ILE A 93 -8.91 20.01 37.49
C ILE A 93 -9.76 19.01 36.72
N ASP A 94 -10.14 19.36 35.50
CA ASP A 94 -10.77 18.47 34.53
C ASP A 94 -9.79 18.24 33.38
N ASN A 95 -9.29 17.02 33.29
CA ASN A 95 -8.34 16.57 32.27
C ASN A 95 -9.03 15.56 31.35
N THR A 96 -10.27 15.86 30.95
CA THR A 96 -11.00 15.09 29.95
C THR A 96 -10.16 15.05 28.65
N PRO A 97 -9.83 13.87 28.11
CA PRO A 97 -8.90 13.78 26.99
C PRO A 97 -9.43 14.47 25.73
N GLU A 98 -8.58 15.29 25.11
CA GLU A 98 -8.81 15.79 23.77
C GLU A 98 -8.35 14.75 22.74
N THR A 99 -9.13 14.59 21.68
CA THR A 99 -8.86 13.61 20.62
C THR A 99 -8.60 14.31 19.30
N LYS A 100 -7.62 13.81 18.52
CA LYS A 100 -7.27 14.35 17.22
C LYS A 100 -7.16 13.23 16.19
N GLN A 101 -7.90 13.31 15.08
CA GLN A 101 -7.69 12.40 13.96
C GLN A 101 -6.39 12.78 13.24
N VAL A 102 -5.39 11.91 13.29
CA VAL A 102 -4.05 12.16 12.72
C VAL A 102 -3.81 11.38 11.43
N MET A 103 -4.57 10.30 11.17
CA MET A 103 -4.53 9.54 9.92
C MET A 103 -5.90 8.90 9.63
N LYS A 104 -6.16 8.49 8.38
CA LYS A 104 -7.42 7.79 8.04
C LYS A 104 -7.52 6.45 8.76
N GLU A 105 -8.73 5.98 9.08
CA GLU A 105 -8.93 4.66 9.68
C GLU A 105 -8.38 3.53 8.80
N THR A 106 -8.54 3.64 7.48
CA THR A 106 -8.00 2.68 6.51
C THR A 106 -6.47 2.62 6.56
N THR A 107 -5.80 3.78 6.62
CA THR A 107 -4.34 3.88 6.75
C THR A 107 -3.88 3.25 8.07
N ALA A 108 -4.51 3.59 9.19
CA ALA A 108 -4.19 3.03 10.49
C ALA A 108 -4.34 1.50 10.50
N TRP A 109 -5.43 0.98 9.93
CA TRP A 109 -5.67 -0.46 9.85
C TRP A 109 -4.66 -1.18 8.97
N LEU A 110 -4.29 -0.63 7.80
CA LEU A 110 -3.27 -1.22 6.91
C LEU A 110 -1.90 -1.28 7.58
N ILE A 111 -1.47 -0.20 8.24
CA ILE A 111 -0.21 -0.18 9.01
C ILE A 111 -0.26 -1.22 10.12
N ASN A 112 -1.38 -1.28 10.84
CA ASN A 112 -1.57 -2.24 11.92
C ASN A 112 -1.59 -3.70 11.42
N ASN A 113 -2.18 -3.97 10.26
CA ASN A 113 -2.17 -5.28 9.61
C ASN A 113 -0.74 -5.68 9.19
N ALA A 114 0.01 -4.78 8.53
CA ALA A 114 1.41 -5.02 8.19
C ALA A 114 2.30 -5.27 9.42
N MET A 115 2.04 -4.57 10.54
CA MET A 115 2.75 -4.79 11.79
C MET A 115 2.41 -6.12 12.48
N GLN A 116 1.32 -6.80 12.12
CA GLN A 116 1.07 -8.16 12.62
C GLN A 116 2.08 -9.15 12.04
N ASP A 117 2.47 -9.00 10.77
CA ASP A 117 3.45 -9.88 10.13
C ASP A 117 4.82 -9.82 10.79
N VAL A 118 5.20 -8.65 11.29
CA VAL A 118 6.42 -8.48 12.09
C VAL A 118 6.42 -9.41 13.30
N VAL A 119 5.27 -9.66 13.92
CA VAL A 119 5.13 -10.49 15.12
C VAL A 119 4.81 -11.94 14.79
N THR A 120 4.09 -12.22 13.70
CA THR A 120 3.75 -13.61 13.32
C THR A 120 4.94 -14.34 12.70
N SER A 121 5.69 -13.66 11.83
CA SER A 121 6.78 -14.26 11.03
C SER A 121 8.06 -13.42 10.94
N GLY A 122 8.05 -12.16 11.38
CA GLY A 122 9.18 -11.24 11.28
C GLY A 122 10.06 -11.10 12.53
N THR A 123 10.62 -9.90 12.71
CA THR A 123 11.61 -9.59 13.75
C THR A 123 11.03 -9.52 15.17
N GLY A 124 9.70 -9.41 15.28
CA GLY A 124 8.93 -9.27 16.51
C GLY A 124 8.44 -10.58 17.13
N THR A 125 8.76 -11.73 16.54
CA THR A 125 8.21 -13.05 16.94
C THR A 125 8.31 -13.39 18.43
N ALA A 126 9.35 -12.93 19.13
CA ALA A 126 9.49 -13.15 20.58
C ALA A 126 8.45 -12.40 21.44
N ALA A 127 7.72 -11.44 20.86
CA ALA A 127 6.66 -10.67 21.51
C ALA A 127 5.27 -11.30 21.36
N ARG A 128 5.11 -12.37 20.58
CA ARG A 128 3.83 -13.05 20.38
C ARG A 128 3.28 -13.60 21.69
N LEU A 129 2.04 -13.26 22.02
CA LEU A 129 1.38 -13.66 23.27
C LEU A 129 1.14 -15.17 23.33
N SER A 130 1.18 -15.69 24.56
CA SER A 130 0.91 -17.11 24.84
C SER A 130 -0.57 -17.46 24.64
N SER A 131 -1.46 -16.48 24.82
CA SER A 131 -2.90 -16.58 24.63
C SER A 131 -3.32 -16.76 23.17
N GLY A 132 -2.43 -16.47 22.22
CA GLY A 132 -2.73 -16.45 20.79
C GLY A 132 -3.47 -15.19 20.31
N MET A 133 -3.75 -14.23 21.21
CA MET A 133 -4.37 -12.96 20.82
C MET A 133 -3.47 -12.20 19.82
N VAL A 134 -4.12 -11.53 18.87
CA VAL A 134 -3.43 -10.77 17.83
C VAL A 134 -2.57 -9.65 18.42
N VAL A 135 -1.37 -9.51 17.88
CA VAL A 135 -0.43 -8.43 18.23
C VAL A 135 0.05 -7.77 16.96
N ALA A 136 -0.03 -6.44 16.92
CA ALA A 136 0.63 -5.61 15.93
C ALA A 136 1.79 -4.88 16.61
N GLY A 137 3.00 -4.96 16.09
CA GLY A 137 4.11 -4.23 16.69
C GLY A 137 5.37 -4.18 15.84
N LYS A 138 6.32 -3.37 16.28
CA LYS A 138 7.58 -3.14 15.55
C LYS A 138 8.77 -3.11 16.48
N THR A 139 9.86 -3.69 16.00
CA THR A 139 11.18 -3.62 16.64
C THR A 139 11.95 -2.38 16.20
N GLY A 140 12.69 -1.78 17.12
CA GLY A 140 13.70 -0.75 16.87
C GLY A 140 15.05 -1.16 17.48
N THR A 141 16.15 -0.84 16.80
CA THR A 141 17.51 -1.09 17.26
C THR A 141 18.40 0.01 16.71
N THR A 142 19.09 0.75 17.59
CA THR A 142 20.03 1.79 17.16
C THR A 142 21.37 1.17 16.73
N SER A 143 22.15 1.94 15.96
CA SER A 143 23.53 1.57 15.61
C SER A 143 24.33 1.26 16.88
N SER A 144 25.21 0.25 16.81
CA SER A 144 26.01 -0.21 17.96
C SER A 144 25.19 -0.76 19.14
N ASN A 145 23.90 -1.07 18.94
CA ASN A 145 23.02 -1.74 19.91
C ASN A 145 22.88 -1.01 21.25
N TYR A 146 22.87 0.33 21.24
CA TYR A 146 22.70 1.11 22.47
C TYR A 146 21.26 1.05 22.98
N ASP A 147 20.30 1.03 22.07
CA ASP A 147 18.88 1.07 22.37
C ASP A 147 18.14 -0.04 21.66
N TYR A 148 17.33 -0.76 22.42
CA TYR A 148 16.37 -1.73 21.92
C TYR A 148 14.95 -1.28 22.24
N TRP A 149 14.11 -1.30 21.21
CA TRP A 149 12.70 -0.94 21.32
C TRP A 149 11.82 -2.08 20.83
N PHE A 150 10.74 -2.33 21.56
CA PHE A 150 9.56 -2.98 21.00
C PHE A 150 8.34 -2.17 21.36
N CYS A 151 7.64 -1.68 20.35
CA CYS A 151 6.39 -0.94 20.47
C CYS A 151 5.29 -1.80 19.86
N GLY A 152 4.25 -2.12 20.61
CA GLY A 152 3.23 -3.05 20.17
C GLY A 152 1.88 -2.81 20.81
N SER A 153 0.85 -3.32 20.16
CA SER A 153 -0.54 -3.21 20.59
C SER A 153 -1.28 -4.52 20.43
N THR A 154 -2.21 -4.76 21.34
CA THR A 154 -3.34 -5.68 21.20
C THR A 154 -4.58 -4.85 20.81
N PRO A 155 -5.74 -5.47 20.56
CA PRO A 155 -6.98 -4.71 20.37
C PRO A 155 -7.37 -3.82 21.57
N TYR A 156 -6.79 -4.06 22.75
CA TYR A 156 -7.16 -3.40 24.01
C TYR A 156 -6.10 -2.41 24.52
N TYR A 157 -4.82 -2.79 24.47
CA TYR A 157 -3.72 -2.02 25.06
C TYR A 157 -2.58 -1.81 24.09
N THR A 158 -1.93 -0.65 24.20
CA THR A 158 -0.64 -0.35 23.58
C THR A 158 0.42 -0.20 24.66
N ALA A 159 1.60 -0.77 24.41
CA ALA A 159 2.76 -0.66 25.29
C ALA A 159 4.07 -0.61 24.49
N SER A 160 5.04 0.10 25.04
CA SER A 160 6.40 0.19 24.49
C SER A 160 7.44 -0.14 25.57
N ILE A 161 8.39 -0.99 25.20
CA ILE A 161 9.55 -1.35 26.02
C ILE A 161 10.81 -0.79 25.34
N TRP A 162 11.45 0.15 26.01
CA TRP A 162 12.84 0.52 25.77
C TRP A 162 13.76 -0.24 26.72
N MET A 163 14.91 -0.63 26.21
CA MET A 163 16.00 -1.20 26.97
C MET A 163 17.33 -0.67 26.44
N GLY A 164 18.11 -0.07 27.32
CA GLY A 164 19.43 0.48 27.06
C GLY A 164 20.11 0.84 28.38
N TYR A 165 21.30 1.41 28.30
CA TYR A 165 22.03 1.95 29.45
C TYR A 165 21.89 3.47 29.49
N ASP A 166 21.95 4.06 30.69
CA ASP A 166 21.98 5.52 30.86
C ASP A 166 23.19 6.17 30.17
N SER A 167 24.24 5.39 29.90
CA SER A 167 25.38 5.77 29.07
C SER A 167 25.45 4.85 27.85
N ASN A 168 25.58 5.42 26.65
CA ASN A 168 25.62 4.71 25.36
C ASN A 168 26.68 3.60 25.33
N THR A 169 26.26 2.40 25.70
CA THR A 169 27.10 1.20 25.82
C THR A 169 26.41 0.08 25.08
N ASP A 170 27.18 -0.71 24.33
CA ASP A 170 26.65 -1.85 23.60
C ASP A 170 25.95 -2.80 24.55
N PHE A 171 24.65 -3.01 24.30
CA PHE A 171 23.88 -4.03 24.96
C PHE A 171 23.84 -5.26 24.04
N SER A 172 24.64 -6.27 24.37
CA SER A 172 24.78 -7.49 23.57
C SER A 172 23.42 -8.09 23.15
N ASN A 173 23.33 -8.52 21.89
CA ASN A 173 22.11 -8.95 21.20
C ASN A 173 21.12 -9.72 22.09
N SER A 174 19.97 -9.12 22.38
CA SER A 174 19.00 -9.69 23.30
C SER A 174 17.55 -9.47 22.87
N ASN A 175 16.79 -10.57 22.77
CA ASN A 175 15.33 -10.54 22.64
C ASN A 175 14.61 -10.16 23.95
N THR A 176 15.34 -9.80 25.00
CA THR A 176 14.79 -9.56 26.35
C THR A 176 13.68 -8.51 26.35
N HIS A 177 13.83 -7.38 25.67
CA HIS A 177 12.81 -6.32 25.59
C HIS A 177 11.47 -6.83 25.01
N LYS A 178 11.51 -7.67 23.96
CA LYS A 178 10.32 -8.34 23.38
C LYS A 178 9.67 -9.33 24.36
N VAL A 179 10.49 -10.10 25.08
CA VAL A 179 10.00 -11.07 26.07
C VAL A 179 9.41 -10.38 27.30
N ILE A 180 9.98 -9.25 27.74
CA ILE A 180 9.43 -8.39 28.80
C ILE A 180 8.06 -7.88 28.36
N TRP A 181 7.96 -7.32 27.16
CA TRP A 181 6.68 -6.86 26.60
C TRP A 181 5.65 -7.98 26.63
N ARG A 182 5.98 -9.16 26.08
CA ARG A 182 5.09 -10.32 26.04
C ARG A 182 4.58 -10.70 27.43
N LYS A 183 5.49 -10.84 28.41
CA LYS A 183 5.13 -11.25 29.78
C LYS A 183 4.18 -10.26 30.45
N ILE A 184 4.43 -8.96 30.28
CA ILE A 184 3.56 -7.92 30.82
C ILE A 184 2.18 -8.01 30.18
N MET A 185 2.12 -8.15 28.86
CA MET A 185 0.86 -8.20 28.14
C MET A 185 0.09 -9.51 28.37
N ASP A 186 0.76 -10.66 28.51
CA ASP A 186 0.15 -11.93 28.93
C ASP A 186 -0.50 -11.79 30.32
N GLU A 187 0.17 -11.12 31.27
CA GLU A 187 -0.37 -10.87 32.62
C GLU A 187 -1.62 -9.96 32.57
N ILE A 188 -1.61 -8.92 31.72
CA ILE A 188 -2.78 -8.05 31.52
C ILE A 188 -3.95 -8.86 30.97
N VAL A 189 -3.73 -9.68 29.95
CA VAL A 189 -4.76 -10.53 29.35
C VAL A 189 -5.41 -11.41 30.40
N GLU A 190 -4.60 -12.05 31.25
CA GLU A 190 -5.09 -12.92 32.33
C GLU A 190 -5.83 -12.12 33.42
N THR A 191 -5.27 -11.00 33.86
CA THR A 191 -5.80 -10.18 34.95
C THR A 191 -7.11 -9.48 34.58
N GLU A 192 -7.14 -8.84 33.40
CA GLU A 192 -8.31 -8.12 32.90
C GLU A 192 -9.34 -9.06 32.23
N LYS A 193 -8.98 -10.34 32.04
CA LYS A 193 -9.81 -11.36 31.37
C LYS A 193 -10.23 -10.94 29.97
N GLU A 194 -9.26 -10.48 29.19
CA GLU A 194 -9.49 -9.99 27.84
C GLU A 194 -10.01 -11.11 26.92
N ASP A 195 -10.91 -10.76 26.00
CA ASP A 195 -11.31 -11.68 24.94
C ASP A 195 -10.16 -11.82 23.94
N THR A 196 -9.48 -12.96 24.01
CA THR A 196 -8.30 -13.28 23.19
C THR A 196 -8.64 -13.53 21.71
N SER A 197 -9.93 -13.64 21.37
CA SER A 197 -10.40 -13.73 19.98
C SER A 197 -10.61 -12.35 19.32
N ALA A 198 -10.51 -11.27 20.10
CA ALA A 198 -10.64 -9.92 19.59
C ALA A 198 -9.60 -9.62 18.50
N SER A 199 -10.00 -8.76 17.57
CA SER A 199 -9.16 -8.33 16.46
C SER A 199 -9.25 -6.82 16.26
N PHE A 200 -8.31 -6.28 15.46
CA PHE A 200 -8.39 -4.89 15.04
C PHE A 200 -9.50 -4.76 13.98
N GLU A 201 -10.57 -4.05 14.34
CA GLU A 201 -11.74 -3.87 13.50
C GLU A 201 -11.37 -3.31 12.12
N LYS A 202 -11.71 -4.06 11.07
CA LYS A 202 -11.43 -3.70 9.68
C LYS A 202 -12.46 -2.68 9.18
N PRO A 203 -12.05 -1.48 8.74
CA PRO A 203 -12.96 -0.51 8.14
C PRO A 203 -13.64 -1.07 6.87
N SER A 204 -14.86 -0.61 6.58
CA SER A 204 -15.63 -1.05 5.39
C SER A 204 -14.96 -0.71 4.07
N ASP A 205 -14.12 0.32 4.05
CA ASP A 205 -13.42 0.82 2.87
C ASP A 205 -12.12 0.05 2.58
N ILE A 206 -11.80 -0.98 3.37
CA ILE A 206 -10.73 -1.93 3.07
C ILE A 206 -11.26 -3.02 2.16
N VAL A 207 -10.67 -3.11 0.97
CA VAL A 207 -10.93 -4.14 -0.04
C VAL A 207 -9.70 -5.02 -0.24
N THR A 208 -9.87 -6.14 -0.94
CA THR A 208 -8.75 -7.00 -1.34
C THR A 208 -8.60 -6.98 -2.85
N ALA A 209 -7.36 -6.97 -3.34
CA ALA A 209 -7.06 -7.14 -4.76
C ALA A 209 -5.95 -8.17 -4.96
N LYS A 210 -5.98 -8.84 -6.11
CA LYS A 210 -4.89 -9.71 -6.56
C LYS A 210 -3.82 -8.85 -7.23
N VAL A 211 -2.59 -8.97 -6.77
CA VAL A 211 -1.45 -8.23 -7.31
C VAL A 211 -0.28 -9.18 -7.60
N CYS A 212 0.54 -8.78 -8.57
CA CYS A 212 1.83 -9.39 -8.79
C CYS A 212 2.69 -9.23 -7.53
N SER A 213 3.27 -10.33 -7.02
CA SER A 213 4.07 -10.30 -5.79
C SER A 213 5.36 -9.49 -5.89
N THR A 214 5.86 -9.26 -7.11
CA THR A 214 7.08 -8.48 -7.35
C THR A 214 6.78 -7.00 -7.60
N SER A 215 5.83 -6.68 -8.48
CA SER A 215 5.57 -5.28 -8.86
C SER A 215 4.52 -4.59 -7.99
N GLY A 216 3.67 -5.34 -7.27
CA GLY A 216 2.53 -4.80 -6.53
C GLY A 216 1.39 -4.26 -7.42
N LEU A 217 1.51 -4.40 -8.75
CA LEU A 217 0.51 -4.00 -9.74
C LEU A 217 -0.46 -5.14 -10.07
N LEU A 218 -1.54 -4.84 -10.81
CA LEU A 218 -2.47 -5.88 -11.27
C LEU A 218 -1.72 -6.91 -12.13
N PRO A 219 -1.92 -8.23 -11.93
CA PRO A 219 -1.19 -9.23 -12.69
C PRO A 219 -1.59 -9.19 -14.16
N ALA A 220 -0.61 -9.17 -15.06
CA ALA A 220 -0.87 -9.42 -16.47
C ALA A 220 -1.25 -10.88 -16.68
N GLU A 221 -2.32 -11.11 -17.44
CA GLU A 221 -2.89 -12.44 -17.68
C GLU A 221 -1.85 -13.37 -18.31
N GLY A 222 -1.66 -14.54 -17.72
CA GLY A 222 -0.68 -15.53 -18.18
C GLY A 222 0.79 -15.16 -17.99
N GLN A 223 1.14 -13.94 -17.52
CA GLN A 223 2.52 -13.48 -17.42
C GLN A 223 3.05 -13.51 -15.97
N CYS A 224 2.21 -13.19 -14.99
CA CYS A 224 2.60 -13.20 -13.58
C CYS A 224 2.48 -14.62 -12.99
N LYS A 225 3.62 -15.31 -12.79
CA LYS A 225 3.65 -16.64 -12.14
C LYS A 225 3.25 -16.61 -10.66
N SER A 226 3.55 -15.52 -9.97
CA SER A 226 3.27 -15.35 -8.54
C SER A 226 2.32 -14.17 -8.32
N VAL A 227 1.11 -14.51 -7.88
CA VAL A 227 0.03 -13.56 -7.59
C VAL A 227 -0.36 -13.73 -6.13
N ILE A 228 -0.34 -12.63 -5.38
CA ILE A 228 -0.76 -12.59 -3.97
C ILE A 228 -2.04 -11.78 -3.85
N THR A 229 -2.81 -12.04 -2.80
CA THR A 229 -3.97 -11.20 -2.44
C THR A 229 -3.56 -10.27 -1.33
N GLU A 230 -3.74 -8.98 -1.54
CA GLU A 230 -3.40 -7.96 -0.55
C GLU A 230 -4.57 -7.04 -0.22
N TYR A 231 -4.48 -6.39 0.94
CA TYR A 231 -5.44 -5.39 1.38
C TYR A 231 -5.09 -4.00 0.86
N PHE A 232 -6.11 -3.27 0.43
CA PHE A 232 -6.02 -1.90 -0.05
C PHE A 232 -7.15 -1.07 0.56
N SER A 233 -6.92 0.24 0.70
CA SER A 233 -8.06 1.14 0.77
C SER A 233 -8.71 1.22 -0.62
N LYS A 234 -10.04 1.39 -0.69
CA LYS A 234 -10.78 1.41 -1.96
C LYS A 234 -10.23 2.42 -2.98
N ASP A 235 -9.65 3.53 -2.51
CA ASP A 235 -9.04 4.60 -3.30
C ASP A 235 -7.59 4.32 -3.74
N THR A 236 -6.95 3.26 -3.25
CA THR A 236 -5.53 2.94 -3.55
C THR A 236 -5.32 1.59 -4.24
N VAL A 237 -6.40 0.94 -4.67
CA VAL A 237 -6.30 -0.29 -5.48
C VAL A 237 -5.51 0.02 -6.75
N PRO A 238 -4.46 -0.77 -7.09
CA PRO A 238 -3.69 -0.56 -8.32
C PRO A 238 -4.59 -0.62 -9.55
N THR A 239 -4.43 0.36 -10.45
CA THR A 239 -5.15 0.43 -11.73
C THR A 239 -4.28 0.03 -12.92
N LYS A 240 -2.96 0.00 -12.72
CA LYS A 240 -2.00 -0.39 -13.74
C LYS A 240 -1.73 -1.89 -13.68
N THR A 241 -1.51 -2.48 -14.84
CA THR A 241 -1.07 -3.86 -15.01
C THR A 241 0.45 -3.96 -14.89
N CYS A 242 0.93 -5.08 -14.36
CA CYS A 242 2.33 -5.43 -14.25
C CYS A 242 3.00 -5.36 -15.62
N ASP A 243 4.05 -4.54 -15.70
CA ASP A 243 4.95 -4.38 -16.84
C ASP A 243 6.30 -5.08 -16.63
N LEU A 244 6.57 -5.55 -15.40
CA LEU A 244 7.82 -6.22 -15.03
C LEU A 244 7.92 -7.65 -15.57
N HIS A 245 6.83 -8.41 -15.51
CA HIS A 245 6.79 -9.79 -15.99
C HIS A 245 6.22 -9.80 -17.40
N GLN A 246 7.09 -9.98 -18.38
CA GLN A 246 6.70 -10.06 -19.78
C GLN A 246 6.94 -11.47 -20.30
N THR A 247 6.32 -11.81 -21.43
CA THR A 247 6.55 -13.09 -22.09
C THR A 247 7.10 -12.86 -23.49
N ILE A 248 7.96 -13.77 -23.92
CA ILE A 248 8.43 -13.86 -25.31
C ILE A 248 8.33 -15.30 -25.76
N THR A 249 7.84 -15.51 -26.97
CA THR A 249 7.85 -16.82 -27.62
C THR A 249 9.08 -16.91 -28.51
N LEU A 250 9.95 -17.87 -28.21
CA LEU A 250 11.20 -18.11 -28.95
C LEU A 250 11.09 -19.41 -29.74
N CYS A 251 11.75 -19.44 -30.89
CA CYS A 251 11.95 -20.66 -31.65
C CYS A 251 12.92 -21.57 -30.89
N ASP A 252 12.58 -22.85 -30.72
CA ASP A 252 13.40 -23.78 -29.92
C ASP A 252 14.78 -24.06 -30.56
N GLU A 253 14.90 -23.84 -31.87
CA GLU A 253 16.15 -24.09 -32.61
C GLU A 253 17.04 -22.84 -32.73
N SER A 254 16.45 -21.68 -33.02
CA SER A 254 17.23 -20.44 -33.22
C SER A 254 17.37 -19.59 -31.95
N HIS A 255 16.48 -19.76 -30.98
CA HIS A 255 16.34 -18.92 -29.79
C HIS A 255 16.05 -17.42 -30.05
N TYR A 256 15.73 -17.05 -31.29
CA TYR A 256 15.18 -15.74 -31.66
C TYR A 256 13.66 -15.73 -31.55
N LYS A 257 13.06 -14.53 -31.57
CA LYS A 257 11.60 -14.35 -31.56
C LYS A 257 10.94 -15.20 -32.65
N ALA A 258 10.01 -16.06 -32.23
CA ALA A 258 9.39 -17.04 -33.12
C ALA A 258 8.56 -16.35 -34.23
N THR A 259 8.63 -16.94 -35.43
CA THR A 259 7.74 -16.64 -36.57
C THR A 259 6.62 -17.68 -36.63
N LYS A 260 5.61 -17.46 -37.48
CA LYS A 260 4.55 -18.45 -37.72
C LYS A 260 5.07 -19.78 -38.28
N GLU A 261 6.19 -19.73 -38.99
CA GLU A 261 6.83 -20.88 -39.63
C GLU A 261 7.68 -21.72 -38.67
N CYS A 262 7.85 -21.29 -37.41
CA CYS A 262 8.61 -22.05 -36.43
C CYS A 262 7.85 -23.32 -36.00
N PRO A 263 8.37 -24.54 -36.26
CA PRO A 263 7.66 -25.79 -35.98
C PRO A 263 7.58 -26.10 -34.48
N HIS A 264 8.56 -25.63 -33.71
CA HIS A 264 8.66 -25.81 -32.27
C HIS A 264 9.03 -24.47 -31.62
N THR A 265 8.22 -24.07 -30.64
CA THR A 265 8.37 -22.79 -29.94
C THR A 265 8.09 -22.94 -28.46
N THR A 266 8.85 -22.24 -27.64
CA THR A 266 8.65 -22.16 -26.20
C THR A 266 8.42 -20.71 -25.78
N THR A 267 7.41 -20.50 -24.93
CA THR A 267 7.15 -19.18 -24.34
C THR A 267 7.88 -19.05 -23.02
N TYR A 268 8.82 -18.11 -22.96
CA TYR A 268 9.59 -17.78 -21.78
C TYR A 268 9.05 -16.53 -21.12
N HIS A 269 9.08 -16.50 -19.80
CA HIS A 269 8.87 -15.28 -19.03
C HIS A 269 10.20 -14.55 -18.90
N TYR A 270 10.17 -13.23 -18.89
CA TYR A 270 11.36 -12.44 -18.70
C TYR A 270 11.11 -11.17 -17.87
N THR A 271 12.19 -10.66 -17.29
CA THR A 271 12.23 -9.37 -16.61
C THR A 271 13.31 -8.51 -17.23
N ALA A 272 13.05 -7.20 -17.35
CA ALA A 272 14.04 -6.20 -17.75
C ALA A 272 14.51 -5.41 -16.51
N ASP A 273 15.82 -5.24 -16.34
CA ASP A 273 16.35 -4.32 -15.31
C ASP A 273 16.29 -2.84 -15.76
N GLU A 274 16.67 -1.92 -14.88
CA GLU A 274 16.69 -0.46 -15.17
C GLU A 274 17.60 -0.09 -16.35
N LYS A 275 18.52 -0.97 -16.78
CA LYS A 275 19.42 -0.78 -17.91
C LYS A 275 18.91 -1.46 -19.19
N GLY A 276 17.74 -2.09 -19.15
CA GLY A 276 17.16 -2.83 -20.26
C GLY A 276 17.72 -4.25 -20.42
N THR A 277 18.50 -4.76 -19.47
CA THR A 277 19.04 -6.12 -19.53
C THR A 277 17.93 -7.13 -19.31
N ILE A 278 17.73 -8.03 -20.26
CA ILE A 278 16.69 -9.07 -20.18
C ILE A 278 17.21 -10.34 -19.51
N THR A 279 16.45 -10.86 -18.55
CA THR A 279 16.69 -12.17 -17.95
C THR A 279 15.50 -13.10 -18.23
N LEU A 280 15.72 -14.21 -18.94
CA LEU A 280 14.71 -15.25 -19.14
C LEU A 280 14.59 -16.13 -17.90
N THR A 281 13.36 -16.48 -17.53
CA THR A 281 13.05 -17.39 -16.42
C THR A 281 13.02 -18.83 -16.93
N ASP A 282 13.70 -19.73 -16.22
CA ASP A 282 13.76 -21.18 -16.52
C ASP A 282 14.38 -21.55 -17.88
N ALA A 283 15.10 -20.63 -18.53
CA ALA A 283 15.88 -20.93 -19.72
C ALA A 283 17.18 -21.64 -19.32
N ASP A 284 17.48 -22.75 -19.99
CA ASP A 284 18.71 -23.55 -19.81
C ASP A 284 19.81 -23.21 -20.85
N PHE A 285 19.60 -22.13 -21.60
CA PHE A 285 20.52 -21.61 -22.62
C PHE A 285 20.81 -20.12 -22.39
N THR A 286 21.83 -19.61 -23.09
CA THR A 286 22.12 -18.16 -23.16
C THR A 286 21.54 -17.62 -24.48
N PRO A 287 20.59 -16.67 -24.44
CA PRO A 287 19.99 -16.11 -25.66
C PRO A 287 21.04 -15.40 -26.54
N PRO A 288 20.90 -15.46 -27.88
CA PRO A 288 21.71 -14.66 -28.80
C PRO A 288 21.55 -13.14 -28.56
N ASP A 289 22.55 -12.36 -28.96
CA ASP A 289 22.41 -10.89 -29.01
C ASP A 289 21.30 -10.52 -30.01
N GLY A 290 20.45 -9.55 -29.66
CA GLY A 290 19.37 -9.11 -30.55
C GLY A 290 18.15 -10.05 -30.61
N PHE A 291 18.08 -11.09 -29.76
CA PHE A 291 17.01 -12.10 -29.82
C PHE A 291 15.59 -11.56 -29.57
N MET A 292 15.48 -10.36 -29.00
CA MET A 292 14.21 -9.66 -28.75
C MET A 292 13.78 -8.82 -29.96
N GLU A 293 14.76 -8.28 -30.69
CA GLU A 293 14.61 -7.36 -31.80
C GLU A 293 14.46 -8.11 -33.14
N GLU A 294 15.14 -9.24 -33.29
CA GLU A 294 15.18 -10.03 -34.50
C GLU A 294 14.27 -11.26 -34.42
N THR A 295 13.64 -11.60 -35.54
CA THR A 295 12.83 -12.83 -35.69
C THR A 295 13.68 -14.01 -36.12
N CYS A 296 13.19 -15.23 -35.88
CA CYS A 296 13.85 -16.49 -36.27
C CYS A 296 14.44 -16.42 -37.69
N PRO A 297 15.78 -16.51 -37.84
CA PRO A 297 16.44 -16.47 -39.15
C PRO A 297 16.40 -17.81 -39.89
N ILE A 298 16.01 -18.89 -39.20
CA ILE A 298 15.96 -20.26 -39.75
C ILE A 298 14.61 -20.51 -40.44
N HIS A 299 13.52 -20.07 -39.81
CA HIS A 299 12.15 -20.29 -40.28
C HIS A 299 11.58 -18.97 -40.81
N THR A 300 12.10 -18.54 -41.95
CA THR A 300 11.62 -17.34 -42.65
C THR A 300 10.59 -17.71 -43.70
N GLU A 301 9.55 -16.89 -43.87
CA GLU A 301 8.62 -17.03 -44.99
C GLU A 301 9.45 -16.95 -46.29
N GLU A 302 9.38 -17.99 -47.13
CA GLU A 302 9.97 -17.95 -48.46
C GLU A 302 9.32 -16.78 -49.22
N LYS A 303 10.12 -15.77 -49.57
CA LYS A 303 9.67 -14.72 -50.48
C LYS A 303 9.41 -15.37 -51.84
N GLU A 304 8.14 -15.52 -52.19
CA GLU A 304 7.75 -15.73 -53.58
C GLU A 304 8.24 -14.51 -54.38
N GLU A 305 9.30 -14.71 -55.16
CA GLU A 305 9.62 -13.84 -56.29
C GLU A 305 8.50 -14.01 -57.31
N ASP A 306 7.57 -13.07 -57.40
CA ASP A 306 6.90 -12.86 -58.68
C ASP A 306 6.50 -11.40 -58.97
N SER A 307 6.88 -11.03 -60.19
CA SER A 307 6.45 -9.98 -61.10
C SER A 307 5.55 -8.82 -60.64
N GLU A 308 5.98 -7.61 -61.03
CA GLU A 308 5.19 -6.38 -61.18
C GLU A 308 3.87 -6.64 -61.93
N GLU A 309 2.72 -6.29 -61.34
CA GLU A 309 1.77 -5.31 -61.90
C GLU A 309 0.47 -5.17 -61.07
N ASN A 310 0.06 -3.90 -60.95
CA ASN A 310 -1.28 -3.36 -60.69
C ASN A 310 -1.80 -3.23 -59.24
N GLU A 311 -1.75 -1.97 -58.79
CA GLU A 311 -2.65 -1.35 -57.82
C GLU A 311 -4.10 -1.85 -57.94
N LYS A 312 -4.60 -2.45 -56.86
CA LYS A 312 -5.92 -2.14 -56.31
C LYS A 312 -5.81 -2.07 -54.80
N ASP A 313 -6.03 -0.88 -54.28
CA ASP A 313 -6.31 -0.58 -52.89
C ASP A 313 -7.50 -1.44 -52.42
N ASP A 314 -7.21 -2.49 -51.65
CA ASP A 314 -8.18 -3.28 -50.92
C ASP A 314 -8.01 -2.99 -49.43
N THR A 315 -8.71 -1.97 -48.95
CA THR A 315 -8.78 -1.60 -47.53
C THR A 315 -9.72 -2.51 -46.72
N SER A 316 -10.18 -3.64 -47.27
CA SER A 316 -11.09 -4.54 -46.56
C SER A 316 -10.34 -5.58 -45.72
N GLY A 317 -9.78 -5.17 -44.59
CA GLY A 317 -9.19 -6.14 -43.65
C GLY A 317 -8.57 -5.62 -42.36
N TYR A 318 -8.41 -4.31 -42.16
CA TYR A 318 -7.87 -3.80 -40.91
C TYR A 318 -8.95 -3.81 -39.83
N SER A 319 -8.62 -4.42 -38.68
CA SER A 319 -9.42 -4.31 -37.45
C SER A 319 -8.89 -3.19 -36.57
N TYR A 320 -9.81 -2.42 -36.00
CA TYR A 320 -9.55 -1.28 -35.13
C TYR A 320 -10.15 -1.52 -33.75
N LYS A 321 -9.48 -1.04 -32.71
CA LYS A 321 -9.86 -1.21 -31.31
C LYS A 321 -10.47 0.06 -30.74
N ILE A 322 -11.48 -0.12 -29.91
CA ILE A 322 -12.08 0.95 -29.11
C ILE A 322 -11.74 0.68 -27.64
N SER A 323 -10.76 1.42 -27.13
CA SER A 323 -10.35 1.35 -25.73
C SER A 323 -11.40 2.04 -24.86
N THR A 324 -11.97 1.33 -23.88
CA THR A 324 -13.03 1.88 -23.02
C THR A 324 -12.56 2.01 -21.57
N VAL A 325 -12.92 3.11 -20.91
CA VAL A 325 -12.62 3.39 -19.51
C VAL A 325 -13.90 3.83 -18.80
N VAL A 326 -14.18 3.25 -17.63
CA VAL A 326 -15.30 3.65 -16.78
C VAL A 326 -14.75 4.32 -15.53
N GLU A 327 -15.20 5.55 -15.26
CA GLU A 327 -14.89 6.29 -14.05
C GLU A 327 -16.16 6.41 -13.20
N GLY A 328 -16.16 5.91 -11.96
CA GLY A 328 -17.35 5.91 -11.10
C GLY A 328 -18.24 4.66 -11.24
N GLY A 329 -19.53 4.77 -10.89
CA GLY A 329 -20.46 3.64 -10.81
C GLY A 329 -21.37 3.46 -12.03
N GLY A 330 -20.87 2.85 -13.09
CA GLY A 330 -21.65 2.48 -14.27
C GLY A 330 -20.98 1.40 -15.12
N THR A 331 -21.48 1.17 -16.33
CA THR A 331 -20.95 0.21 -17.30
C THR A 331 -21.00 0.78 -18.72
N ILE A 332 -20.02 0.38 -19.55
CA ILE A 332 -20.04 0.53 -21.00
C ILE A 332 -20.35 -0.84 -21.60
N SER A 333 -21.27 -0.91 -22.56
CA SER A 333 -21.63 -2.16 -23.26
C SER A 333 -21.68 -1.96 -24.77
N GLY A 334 -21.11 -2.91 -25.52
CA GLY A 334 -21.07 -2.90 -26.97
C GLY A 334 -19.78 -3.56 -27.51
N PRO A 335 -19.64 -3.71 -28.83
CA PRO A 335 -18.41 -4.20 -29.45
C PRO A 335 -17.24 -3.23 -29.19
N THR A 336 -16.06 -3.74 -28.83
CA THR A 336 -14.84 -2.94 -28.61
C THR A 336 -13.78 -3.16 -29.69
N GLU A 337 -14.10 -3.93 -30.73
CA GLU A 337 -13.26 -4.16 -31.91
C GLU A 337 -14.18 -4.23 -33.14
N GLY A 338 -13.73 -3.71 -34.29
CA GLY A 338 -14.46 -3.75 -35.56
C GLY A 338 -13.54 -3.65 -36.75
N ASN A 339 -14.00 -4.09 -37.91
CA ASN A 339 -13.27 -3.97 -39.17
C ASN A 339 -13.46 -2.60 -39.80
N THR A 340 -12.59 -2.26 -40.74
CA THR A 340 -12.67 -1.02 -41.53
C THR A 340 -14.06 -0.83 -42.13
N GLY A 341 -14.69 0.32 -41.85
CA GLY A 341 -16.02 0.66 -42.35
C GLY A 341 -17.18 0.17 -41.48
N ASP A 342 -16.93 -0.61 -40.42
CA ASP A 342 -17.96 -1.03 -39.49
C ASP A 342 -18.57 0.16 -38.74
N THR A 343 -19.83 0.01 -38.34
CA THR A 343 -20.53 0.94 -37.44
C THR A 343 -20.68 0.29 -36.07
N ILE A 344 -20.06 0.88 -35.05
CA ILE A 344 -20.08 0.36 -33.68
C ILE A 344 -20.82 1.32 -32.77
N THR A 345 -21.75 0.81 -31.97
CA THR A 345 -22.45 1.59 -30.94
C THR A 345 -22.12 1.08 -29.56
N LEU A 346 -21.71 2.00 -28.68
CA LEU A 346 -21.52 1.77 -27.25
C LEU A 346 -22.67 2.39 -26.47
N THR A 347 -23.12 1.70 -25.42
CA THR A 347 -24.17 2.15 -24.50
C THR A 347 -23.60 2.35 -23.11
N PHE A 348 -24.04 3.42 -22.44
CA PHE A 348 -23.57 3.83 -21.11
C PHE A 348 -24.71 3.67 -20.10
N THR A 349 -24.53 2.81 -19.10
CA THR A 349 -25.57 2.52 -18.10
C THR A 349 -25.05 2.84 -16.70
N ALA A 350 -25.73 3.74 -15.99
CA ALA A 350 -25.39 4.04 -14.60
C ALA A 350 -25.88 2.93 -13.66
N ASN A 351 -25.08 2.59 -12.65
CA ASN A 351 -25.49 1.69 -11.57
C ASN A 351 -26.42 2.45 -10.61
N GLU A 352 -27.13 1.71 -9.75
CA GLU A 352 -27.96 2.30 -8.69
C GLU A 352 -27.14 3.27 -7.82
N GLY A 353 -27.67 4.48 -7.60
CA GLY A 353 -26.99 5.54 -6.85
C GLY A 353 -25.96 6.36 -7.64
N TYR A 354 -25.90 6.22 -8.98
CA TYR A 354 -25.01 7.01 -9.85
C TYR A 354 -25.75 7.60 -11.04
N VAL A 355 -25.21 8.69 -11.58
CA VAL A 355 -25.66 9.33 -12.82
C VAL A 355 -24.49 9.52 -13.77
N LEU A 356 -24.71 9.29 -15.06
CA LEU A 356 -23.72 9.61 -16.10
C LEU A 356 -23.57 11.13 -16.18
N THR A 357 -22.35 11.64 -16.01
CA THR A 357 -22.07 13.08 -16.02
C THR A 357 -21.29 13.51 -17.26
N ASN A 358 -20.47 12.63 -17.82
CA ASN A 358 -19.76 12.93 -19.06
C ASN A 358 -19.34 11.65 -19.81
N VAL A 359 -19.28 11.75 -21.13
CA VAL A 359 -18.60 10.80 -22.01
C VAL A 359 -17.55 11.58 -22.79
N THR A 360 -16.31 11.10 -22.83
CA THR A 360 -15.27 11.62 -23.73
C THR A 360 -14.96 10.59 -24.80
N VAL A 361 -14.80 11.04 -26.05
CA VAL A 361 -14.38 10.22 -27.19
C VAL A 361 -13.14 10.86 -27.79
N ASP A 362 -12.03 10.13 -27.84
CA ASP A 362 -10.72 10.61 -28.30
C ASP A 362 -10.27 11.91 -27.62
N GLY A 363 -10.54 11.99 -26.32
CA GLY A 363 -10.25 13.17 -25.49
C GLY A 363 -11.24 14.32 -25.64
N VAL A 364 -12.23 14.23 -26.52
CA VAL A 364 -13.25 15.27 -26.73
C VAL A 364 -14.52 14.96 -25.94
N ALA A 365 -14.95 15.89 -25.10
CA ALA A 365 -16.17 15.75 -24.30
C ALA A 365 -17.44 15.81 -25.17
N GLN A 366 -18.27 14.78 -25.05
CA GLN A 366 -19.57 14.61 -25.69
C GLN A 366 -20.75 14.88 -24.73
N GLY A 367 -20.46 15.05 -23.42
CA GLY A 367 -21.47 15.27 -22.38
C GLY A 367 -22.15 13.98 -21.92
N ALA A 368 -23.20 14.09 -21.11
CA ALA A 368 -23.95 12.95 -20.57
C ALA A 368 -24.90 12.33 -21.61
N ILE A 369 -24.34 11.68 -22.63
CA ILE A 369 -25.10 10.96 -23.67
C ILE A 369 -25.24 9.47 -23.32
N PRO A 370 -26.40 8.84 -23.49
CA PRO A 370 -26.63 7.45 -23.06
C PRO A 370 -26.02 6.41 -24.01
N SER A 371 -25.62 6.81 -25.22
CA SER A 371 -24.93 5.98 -26.20
C SER A 371 -24.08 6.83 -27.13
N TYR A 372 -23.04 6.24 -27.72
CA TYR A 372 -22.21 6.87 -28.76
C TYR A 372 -21.97 5.87 -29.90
N THR A 373 -22.09 6.34 -31.14
CA THR A 373 -21.92 5.52 -32.34
C THR A 373 -20.73 6.01 -33.16
N PHE A 374 -19.77 5.11 -33.41
CA PHE A 374 -18.71 5.27 -34.40
C PHE A 374 -19.25 4.80 -35.74
N GLU A 375 -19.38 5.72 -36.70
CA GLU A 375 -19.73 5.38 -38.08
C GLU A 375 -18.46 5.24 -38.92
N HIS A 376 -18.36 4.18 -39.72
CA HIS A 376 -17.27 3.93 -40.65
C HIS A 376 -15.88 3.96 -39.99
N ILE A 377 -15.67 3.11 -38.97
CA ILE A 377 -14.42 3.09 -38.21
C ILE A 377 -13.21 2.85 -39.14
N ASN A 378 -12.19 3.69 -38.99
CA ASN A 378 -10.98 3.67 -39.82
C ASN A 378 -9.68 3.91 -39.01
N ALA A 379 -9.79 3.94 -37.68
CA ALA A 379 -8.69 4.11 -36.74
C ALA A 379 -9.09 3.55 -35.37
N ASP A 380 -8.10 3.32 -34.51
CA ASP A 380 -8.35 3.02 -33.10
C ASP A 380 -8.96 4.25 -32.40
N HIS A 381 -9.89 4.00 -31.48
CA HIS A 381 -10.57 5.04 -30.71
C HIS A 381 -10.47 4.79 -29.21
N SER A 382 -10.75 5.85 -28.43
CA SER A 382 -10.82 5.79 -26.97
C SER A 382 -12.11 6.42 -26.46
N VAL A 383 -12.73 5.78 -25.46
CA VAL A 383 -13.97 6.26 -24.84
C VAL A 383 -13.85 6.19 -23.33
N THR A 384 -14.07 7.30 -22.64
CA THR A 384 -14.21 7.32 -21.17
C THR A 384 -15.62 7.75 -20.79
N ALA A 385 -16.29 6.96 -19.95
CA ALA A 385 -17.58 7.31 -19.37
C ALA A 385 -17.44 7.61 -17.88
N THR A 386 -17.79 8.82 -17.47
CA THR A 386 -17.71 9.29 -16.09
C THR A 386 -19.10 9.32 -15.45
N PHE A 387 -19.25 8.62 -14.34
CA PHE A 387 -20.46 8.53 -13.54
C PHE A 387 -20.21 9.12 -12.15
N THR A 388 -21.12 9.95 -11.66
CA THR A 388 -21.01 10.58 -10.34
C THR A 388 -22.10 10.04 -9.43
N ALA A 389 -21.76 9.75 -8.17
CA ALA A 389 -22.73 9.29 -7.18
C ALA A 389 -23.82 10.35 -6.99
N THR A 390 -25.08 9.95 -7.08
CA THR A 390 -26.20 10.81 -6.65
C THR A 390 -26.13 10.87 -5.14
N GLY A 391 -25.68 12.01 -4.60
CA GLY A 391 -25.60 12.21 -3.16
C GLY A 391 -26.98 12.05 -2.53
N GLU A 392 -27.24 10.90 -1.92
CA GLU A 392 -28.19 10.84 -0.81
C GLU A 392 -27.45 11.31 0.44
N GLU A 393 -27.74 12.54 0.86
CA GLU A 393 -27.62 12.89 2.27
C GLU A 393 -28.57 11.97 3.06
N THR A 394 -28.07 10.81 3.45
CA THR A 394 -28.70 10.04 4.51
C THR A 394 -28.35 10.71 5.83
N THR A 395 -29.23 11.62 6.25
CA THR A 395 -29.30 12.02 7.67
C THR A 395 -29.58 10.77 8.50
N ILE A 396 -28.55 10.23 9.15
CA ILE A 396 -28.73 9.15 10.13
C ILE A 396 -29.37 9.77 11.39
N PRO A 397 -30.56 9.33 11.84
CA PRO A 397 -31.07 9.76 13.13
C PRO A 397 -30.19 9.16 14.23
N ALA A 398 -29.79 10.02 15.16
CA ALA A 398 -29.10 9.60 16.38
C ALA A 398 -30.03 8.70 17.21
N THR A 399 -29.90 7.38 17.04
CA THR A 399 -30.42 6.41 18.01
C THR A 399 -29.32 6.01 18.97
N SER A 400 -29.50 6.47 20.19
CA SER A 400 -28.76 6.15 21.41
C SER A 400 -28.55 4.64 21.56
N ALA A 401 -27.32 4.18 21.31
CA ALA A 401 -26.79 2.95 21.88
C ALA A 401 -25.68 3.35 22.85
N MET A 402 -26.03 3.44 24.12
CA MET A 402 -25.11 3.56 25.23
C MET A 402 -24.35 2.23 25.34
N HIS A 403 -23.32 2.05 24.53
CA HIS A 403 -22.24 1.12 24.80
C HIS A 403 -21.08 1.94 25.34
N LEU A 404 -20.68 1.59 26.54
CA LEU A 404 -19.58 2.17 27.30
C LEU A 404 -18.32 2.08 26.43
N PHE A 405 -17.99 3.13 25.68
CA PHE A 405 -16.69 3.31 25.05
C PHE A 405 -15.70 3.51 26.20
N LEU A 406 -15.07 2.42 26.64
CA LEU A 406 -13.82 2.54 27.38
C LEU A 406 -12.76 2.95 26.34
N PRO A 407 -12.13 4.13 26.46
CA PRO A 407 -10.98 4.45 25.62
C PRO A 407 -9.94 3.35 25.80
N ARG A 408 -9.37 2.86 24.69
CA ARG A 408 -8.27 1.88 24.73
C ARG A 408 -7.21 2.39 25.69
N ARG A 409 -6.85 1.57 26.67
CA ARG A 409 -5.99 2.00 27.77
C ARG A 409 -4.54 1.94 27.30
N THR A 410 -3.82 3.04 27.42
CA THR A 410 -2.38 3.08 27.18
C THR A 410 -1.66 2.58 28.43
N LEU A 411 -0.93 1.46 28.34
CA LEU A 411 -0.06 1.04 29.43
C LEU A 411 1.32 1.66 29.23
N ILE A 412 1.70 2.53 30.16
CA ILE A 412 3.03 3.13 30.18
C ILE A 412 3.94 2.15 30.93
N THR A 413 4.59 1.26 30.18
CA THR A 413 5.59 0.36 30.76
C THR A 413 6.90 1.11 31.02
N PHE A 414 7.29 1.16 32.29
CA PHE A 414 8.58 1.70 32.70
C PHE A 414 9.71 0.74 32.31
N ALA A 415 10.77 1.32 31.76
CA ALA A 415 12.02 0.64 31.49
C ALA A 415 12.59 0.00 32.77
N GLN A 416 12.98 -1.27 32.67
CA GLN A 416 13.76 -1.90 33.73
C GLN A 416 15.16 -1.31 33.71
N ARG A 417 15.39 -0.29 34.55
CA ARG A 417 16.72 0.25 34.84
C ARG A 417 17.58 -0.87 35.45
N LYS A 418 18.77 -1.11 34.90
CA LYS A 418 19.81 -1.89 35.56
C LYS A 418 21.05 -1.05 35.74
#